data_AF-A0A946EHQ3-F1
#
_entry.id   AF-A0A946EHQ3-F1
#
_cell.length_a   1.000
_cell.length_b   1.000
_cell.length_c   1.000
_cell.angle_alpha   90.00
_cell.angle_beta   90.00
_cell.angle_gamma   90.00
#
_symmetry.space_group_name_H-M   'P 1'
#
loop_
_entity.id
_entity.type
_entity.pdbx_description
1 polymer ?
#
loop_
_entity_poly.entity_id
_entity_poly.type
_entity_poly.pdbx_seq_one_letter_code
_entity_poly.pdbx_strand_id
1 'polypeptide(L)'
;MVNTSAMRDMNNHHVKQDAVFEWYLTNINKPEAVGLYSYVHSGMLCNVEDSPFKQGYEAGKIGIKIILNESKPGQIGVLTPDPGPSSINKKRAKKFGIDVNDVVVDKIY
;
A
#
# COMPACT_ATOMS: atom_id res chain seq x y z
N MET A 1 3.70 0.68 9.24
CA MET A 1 2.54 1.58 9.02
C MET A 1 2.56 2.63 10.10
N VAL A 2 2.39 3.92 9.75
CA VAL A 2 2.36 5.01 10.74
C VAL A 2 0.93 5.18 11.25
N ASN A 3 0.71 5.01 12.56
CA ASN A 3 -0.61 5.22 13.15
C ASN A 3 -0.90 6.73 13.26
N THR A 4 -1.80 7.24 12.42
CA THR A 4 -2.13 8.67 12.35
C THR A 4 -3.40 9.04 13.10
N SER A 5 -4.27 8.08 13.40
CA SER A 5 -5.61 8.31 13.97
C SER A 5 -5.60 8.49 15.49
N ALA A 6 -4.63 7.90 16.17
CA ALA A 6 -4.47 8.02 17.62
C ALA A 6 -3.56 9.19 18.04
N MET A 7 -2.85 9.85 17.10
CA MET A 7 -1.88 10.88 17.46
C MET A 7 -2.58 12.15 17.96
N ARG A 8 -2.05 12.68 19.07
CA ARG A 8 -2.50 13.91 19.72
C ARG A 8 -1.32 14.84 19.95
N ASP A 9 -1.54 16.14 19.85
CA ASP A 9 -0.56 17.16 20.24
C ASP A 9 -0.55 17.35 21.77
N MET A 10 0.32 18.25 22.25
CA MET A 10 0.43 18.57 23.69
C MET A 10 -0.85 19.16 24.30
N ASN A 11 -1.76 19.68 23.47
CA ASN A 11 -3.05 20.23 23.87
C ASN A 11 -4.19 19.21 23.68
N ASN A 12 -3.87 17.95 23.41
CA ASN A 12 -4.80 16.86 23.15
C ASN A 12 -5.65 17.02 21.86
N HIS A 13 -5.20 17.82 20.90
CA HIS A 13 -5.83 17.91 19.58
C HIS A 13 -5.32 16.82 18.64
N HIS A 14 -6.18 16.35 17.74
CA HIS A 14 -5.80 15.40 16.71
C HIS A 14 -4.76 16.00 15.75
N VAL A 15 -3.64 15.31 15.53
CA VAL A 15 -2.62 15.73 14.56
C VAL A 15 -3.06 15.29 13.15
N LYS A 16 -3.05 16.21 12.19
CA LYS A 16 -3.40 15.88 10.79
C LYS A 16 -2.46 14.80 10.25
N GLN A 17 -3.03 13.84 9.50
CA GLN A 17 -2.27 12.74 8.92
C GLN A 17 -1.09 13.23 8.07
N ASP A 18 -1.29 14.24 7.22
CA ASP A 18 -0.22 14.77 6.35
C ASP A 18 0.97 15.29 7.18
N ALA A 19 0.70 15.98 8.29
CA ALA A 19 1.76 16.48 9.17
C ALA A 19 2.56 15.34 9.82
N VAL A 20 1.88 14.25 10.21
CA VAL A 20 2.53 13.05 10.73
C VAL A 20 3.41 12.39 9.65
N PHE A 21 2.91 12.29 8.41
CA PHE A 21 3.65 11.71 7.29
C PHE A 21 4.90 12.55 6.94
N GLU A 22 4.75 13.86 6.82
CA GLU A 22 5.88 14.77 6.56
C GLU A 22 6.94 14.69 7.66
N TRP A 23 6.51 14.68 8.92
CA TRP A 23 7.41 14.49 10.05
C TRP A 23 8.14 13.14 9.96
N TYR A 24 7.42 12.05 9.66
CA TYR A 24 8.01 10.72 9.51
C TYR A 24 9.07 10.70 8.39
N LEU A 25 8.73 11.21 7.20
CA LEU A 25 9.62 11.22 6.05
C LEU A 25 10.88 12.06 6.30
N THR A 26 10.75 13.13 7.08
CA THR A 26 11.87 13.98 7.45
C THR A 26 12.76 13.32 8.49
N ASN A 27 12.17 12.86 9.60
CA ASN A 27 12.90 12.52 10.83
C ASN A 27 13.29 11.04 10.91
N ILE A 28 12.53 10.14 10.28
CA ILE A 28 12.83 8.71 10.33
C ILE A 28 13.78 8.35 9.20
N ASN A 29 14.96 7.86 9.60
CA ASN A 29 16.03 7.42 8.71
C ASN A 29 16.15 5.90 8.70
N LYS A 30 15.04 5.20 8.49
CA LYS A 30 14.98 3.74 8.32
C LYS A 30 14.20 3.44 7.04
N PRO A 31 14.65 2.48 6.21
CA PRO A 31 13.91 2.07 5.03
C PRO A 31 12.59 1.42 5.40
N GLU A 32 11.54 1.62 4.59
CA GLU A 32 10.21 1.08 4.83
C GLU A 32 9.65 0.29 3.64
N ALA A 33 9.14 -0.91 3.92
CA ALA A 33 8.26 -1.64 3.01
C ALA A 33 6.81 -1.44 3.46
N VAL A 34 5.98 -0.92 2.57
CA VAL A 34 4.57 -0.61 2.84
C VAL A 34 3.63 -1.51 2.05
N GLY A 35 2.41 -1.69 2.56
CA GLY A 35 1.43 -2.58 1.95
C GLY A 35 0.59 -1.95 0.83
N LEU A 36 0.69 -0.63 0.61
CA LEU A 36 -0.07 0.08 -0.42
C LEU A 36 0.83 1.00 -1.23
N TYR A 37 0.69 0.97 -2.55
CA TYR A 37 1.49 1.77 -3.50
C TYR A 37 1.28 3.28 -3.29
N SER A 38 0.10 3.69 -2.80
CA SER A 38 -0.20 5.10 -2.52
C SER A 38 0.81 5.72 -1.55
N TYR A 39 1.32 4.94 -0.59
CA TYR A 39 2.35 5.41 0.33
C TYR A 39 3.72 5.57 -0.33
N VAL A 40 4.07 4.72 -1.31
CA VAL A 40 5.30 4.87 -2.11
C VAL A 40 5.21 6.15 -2.94
N HIS A 41 4.04 6.40 -3.53
CA HIS A 41 3.75 7.64 -4.24
C HIS A 41 3.86 8.87 -3.31
N SER A 42 3.43 8.73 -2.04
CA SER A 42 3.57 9.76 -1.01
C SER A 42 4.97 9.87 -0.39
N GLY A 43 5.98 9.12 -0.87
CA GLY A 43 7.38 9.31 -0.46
C GLY A 43 8.02 8.17 0.33
N MET A 44 7.27 7.12 0.67
CA MET A 44 7.84 5.92 1.33
C MET A 44 8.63 5.06 0.34
N LEU A 45 9.53 4.22 0.85
CA LEU A 45 10.56 3.59 0.02
C LEU A 45 10.01 2.58 -0.99
N CYS A 46 9.32 1.52 -0.58
CA CYS A 46 8.87 0.49 -1.54
C CYS A 46 7.61 -0.24 -1.09
N ASN A 47 6.93 -0.89 -2.05
CA ASN A 47 5.85 -1.82 -1.77
C ASN A 47 5.93 -3.07 -2.64
N VAL A 48 5.32 -4.13 -2.13
CA VAL A 48 4.78 -5.25 -2.89
C VAL A 48 3.35 -5.38 -2.41
N GLU A 49 2.38 -5.18 -3.30
CA GLU A 49 0.96 -5.23 -2.94
C GLU A 49 0.21 -6.23 -3.81
N ASP A 50 -0.87 -6.78 -3.28
CA ASP A 50 -1.90 -7.42 -4.09
C ASP A 50 -2.65 -6.34 -4.86
N SER A 51 -2.94 -6.58 -6.14
CA SER A 51 -3.59 -5.57 -6.97
C SER A 51 -5.03 -5.29 -6.49
N PRO A 52 -5.36 -4.06 -6.04
CA PRO A 52 -6.72 -3.72 -5.64
C PRO A 52 -7.70 -3.81 -6.82
N PHE A 53 -7.21 -3.51 -8.02
CA PHE A 53 -7.97 -3.67 -9.26
C PHE A 53 -8.35 -5.14 -9.49
N LYS A 54 -7.38 -6.07 -9.40
CA LYS A 54 -7.66 -7.51 -9.58
C LYS A 54 -8.56 -8.05 -8.47
N GLN A 55 -8.39 -7.60 -7.23
CA GLN A 55 -9.28 -7.92 -6.13
C GLN A 55 -10.73 -7.52 -6.44
N GLY A 56 -10.95 -6.27 -6.89
CA GLY A 56 -12.28 -5.80 -7.29
C GLY A 56 -12.86 -6.57 -8.47
N TYR A 57 -12.02 -6.90 -9.47
CA TYR A 57 -12.42 -7.68 -10.64
C TYR A 57 -12.89 -9.10 -10.26
N GLU A 58 -12.12 -9.82 -9.45
CA GLU A 58 -12.48 -11.16 -8.99
C GLU A 58 -13.70 -11.13 -8.05
N ALA A 59 -13.81 -10.12 -7.19
CA ALA A 59 -15.01 -9.91 -6.37
C ALA A 59 -16.26 -9.71 -7.24
N GLY A 60 -16.16 -8.93 -8.33
CA GLY A 60 -17.25 -8.76 -9.29
C GLY A 60 -17.66 -10.08 -9.95
N LYS A 61 -16.70 -10.90 -10.38
CA LYS A 61 -16.96 -12.24 -10.93
C LYS A 61 -17.65 -13.17 -9.92
N ILE A 62 -17.24 -13.12 -8.65
CA ILE A 62 -17.92 -13.85 -7.57
C ILE A 62 -19.36 -13.36 -7.41
N GLY A 63 -19.58 -12.04 -7.40
CA GLY A 63 -20.92 -11.45 -7.34
C GLY A 63 -21.83 -11.94 -8.46
N ILE A 64 -21.33 -11.99 -9.69
CA ILE A 64 -22.06 -12.55 -10.84
C ILE A 64 -22.43 -14.02 -10.62
N LYS A 65 -21.53 -14.85 -10.11
CA LYS A 65 -21.83 -16.27 -9.81
C LYS A 65 -22.92 -16.43 -8.75
N ILE A 66 -22.91 -15.59 -7.72
CA ILE A 66 -23.93 -15.62 -6.67
C ILE A 66 -25.29 -15.22 -7.25
N ILE A 67 -25.33 -14.12 -8.02
CA ILE A 67 -26.58 -13.55 -8.53
C ILE A 67 -27.18 -14.39 -9.66
N LEU A 68 -26.37 -14.81 -10.64
CA LEU A 68 -26.86 -15.46 -11.86
C LEU A 68 -26.88 -17.00 -11.76
N ASN A 69 -25.97 -17.60 -10.99
CA ASN A 69 -25.85 -19.06 -10.92
C ASN A 69 -26.35 -19.62 -9.58
N GLU A 70 -27.06 -18.81 -8.77
CA GLU A 70 -27.61 -19.14 -7.44
C GLU A 70 -26.60 -19.85 -6.51
N SER A 71 -25.30 -19.58 -6.71
CA SER A 71 -24.25 -20.23 -5.95
C SER A 71 -24.27 -19.72 -4.50
N LYS A 72 -24.28 -20.62 -3.52
CA LYS A 72 -24.26 -20.23 -2.10
C LYS A 72 -22.89 -19.64 -1.76
N PRO A 73 -22.78 -18.45 -1.15
CA PRO A 73 -21.50 -17.83 -0.83
C PRO A 73 -20.56 -18.74 -0.04
N GLY A 74 -21.09 -19.53 0.91
CA GLY A 74 -20.30 -20.46 1.72
C GLY A 74 -19.71 -21.66 0.95
N GLN A 75 -20.07 -21.86 -0.32
CA GLN A 75 -19.51 -22.89 -1.20
C GLN A 75 -18.45 -22.32 -2.16
N ILE A 76 -18.30 -20.99 -2.21
CA ILE A 76 -17.29 -20.34 -3.03
C ILE A 76 -15.99 -20.28 -2.22
N GLY A 77 -14.97 -20.98 -2.70
CA GLY A 77 -13.65 -20.96 -2.06
C GLY A 77 -13.07 -19.55 -1.98
N VAL A 78 -12.31 -19.27 -0.92
CA VAL A 78 -11.54 -18.03 -0.82
C VAL A 78 -10.47 -18.05 -1.90
N LEU A 79 -10.34 -16.93 -2.62
CA LEU A 79 -9.38 -16.76 -3.70
C LEU A 79 -8.41 -15.66 -3.33
N THR A 80 -7.13 -15.88 -3.62
CA THR A 80 -6.11 -14.84 -3.61
C THR A 80 -5.85 -14.46 -5.07
N PRO A 81 -6.12 -13.21 -5.48
CA PRO A 81 -5.82 -12.77 -6.83
C PRO A 81 -4.31 -12.68 -7.04
N ASP A 82 -3.88 -12.66 -8.30
CA ASP A 82 -2.47 -12.48 -8.62
C ASP A 82 -1.91 -11.19 -8.00
N PRO A 83 -0.62 -11.18 -7.59
CA PRO A 83 0.04 -10.00 -7.09
C PRO A 83 -0.09 -8.79 -8.03
N GLY A 84 -0.11 -7.61 -7.42
CA GLY A 84 0.05 -6.33 -8.09
C GLY A 84 1.51 -6.00 -8.37
N PRO A 85 1.76 -4.88 -9.06
CA PRO A 85 3.11 -4.44 -9.35
C PRO A 85 3.85 -4.04 -8.07
N SER A 86 5.09 -4.46 -7.97
CA SER A 86 6.08 -3.94 -7.02
C SER A 86 6.49 -2.51 -7.39
N SER A 87 6.82 -1.69 -6.40
CA SER A 87 7.32 -0.35 -6.70
C SER A 87 8.34 0.20 -5.69
N ILE A 88 9.15 1.16 -6.15
CA ILE A 88 10.14 1.87 -5.34
C ILE A 88 10.09 3.38 -5.60
N ASN A 89 10.31 4.19 -4.57
CA ASN A 89 10.47 5.64 -4.66
C ASN A 89 11.95 5.99 -4.80
N LYS A 90 12.34 6.55 -5.94
CA LYS A 90 13.73 6.87 -6.29
C LYS A 90 14.32 7.96 -5.39
N LYS A 91 13.52 8.97 -5.02
CA LYS A 91 13.98 10.05 -4.13
C LYS A 91 14.29 9.50 -2.74
N ARG A 92 13.42 8.63 -2.23
CA ARG A 92 13.60 7.96 -0.94
C ARG A 92 14.75 6.96 -0.96
N ALA A 93 14.90 6.19 -2.04
CA ALA A 93 16.03 5.27 -2.25
C ALA A 93 17.37 6.00 -2.21
N LYS A 94 17.46 7.17 -2.89
CA LYS A 94 18.65 8.03 -2.85
C LYS A 94 19.00 8.49 -1.43
N LYS A 95 18.01 8.81 -0.59
CA LYS A 95 18.25 9.18 0.83
C LYS A 95 18.96 8.06 1.60
N PHE A 96 18.69 6.80 1.24
CA PHE A 96 19.28 5.63 1.88
C PHE A 96 20.50 5.06 1.15
N GLY A 97 20.99 5.72 0.08
CA GLY A 97 22.12 5.24 -0.70
C GLY A 97 21.83 3.96 -1.50
N ILE A 98 20.57 3.69 -1.81
CA ILE A 98 20.14 2.55 -2.63
C ILE A 98 20.18 2.97 -4.09
N ASP A 99 20.96 2.26 -4.92
CA ASP A 99 20.89 2.41 -6.37
C ASP A 99 19.67 1.64 -6.90
N VAL A 100 18.73 2.36 -7.51
CA VAL A 100 17.50 1.77 -8.05
C VAL A 100 17.75 0.98 -9.34
N ASN A 101 18.90 1.14 -10.01
CA ASN A 101 19.22 0.38 -11.21
C ASN A 101 19.55 -1.08 -10.90
N ASP A 102 19.96 -1.38 -9.67
CA ASP A 102 20.25 -2.73 -9.19
C ASP A 102 19.00 -3.44 -8.64
N VAL A 103 17.83 -2.78 -8.70
CA VAL A 103 16.58 -3.28 -8.12
C VAL A 103 15.63 -3.73 -9.22
N VAL A 104 15.11 -4.96 -9.09
CA VAL A 104 14.05 -5.48 -9.95
C VAL A 104 12.69 -5.09 -9.36
N VAL A 105 12.05 -4.08 -9.96
CA VAL A 105 10.68 -3.66 -9.63
C VAL A 105 9.89 -3.31 -10.89
N ASP A 106 8.57 -3.40 -10.80
CA ASP A 106 7.68 -3.09 -11.93
C ASP A 106 7.50 -1.58 -12.16
N LYS A 107 7.61 -0.77 -11.08
CA LYS A 107 7.40 0.68 -11.12
C LYS A 107 8.42 1.45 -10.29
N ILE A 108 8.85 2.59 -10.82
CA ILE A 108 9.74 3.54 -10.14
C ILE A 108 9.04 4.90 -10.09
N TYR A 109 8.96 5.48 -8.89
CA TYR A 109 8.35 6.78 -8.60
C TYR A 109 9.38 7.86 -8.24
#